data_AF-A0A7C2Q692-F1
#
_entry.id   AF-A0A7C2Q692-F1
#
_cell.length_a   1.000
_cell.length_b   1.000
_cell.length_c   1.000
_cell.angle_alpha   90.00
_cell.angle_beta   90.00
_cell.angle_gamma   90.00
#
_symmetry.space_group_name_H-M   'P 1'
#
loop_
_entity.id
_entity.type
_entity.pdbx_description
1 polymer ?
#
loop_
_entity_poly.entity_id
_entity_poly.type
_entity_poly.pdbx_seq_one_letter_code
_entity_poly.pdbx_strand_id
1 'polypeptide(L)'
;MASEERLLEEVRRLLEEISGKLQELEERIRKLEDAISLSRIISITWRIARAEASAHRILSLARNTLVSVPDMEKDLRDYFTDLGGLVEVIRGEAGAVNWDLVKSCTSVAIYAAKTAGLPFRIIANIAIDKLGEMAAAAIDENVVKGVYGLVDWDYWKRLIAGFKRP
;
A
#
# COMPACT_ATOMS: atom_id res chain seq x y z
N MET A 1 -49.01 -44.66 6.73
CA MET A 1 -49.13 -43.96 5.43
C MET A 1 -49.08 -42.44 5.60
N ALA A 2 -50.00 -41.79 6.31
CA ALA A 2 -50.02 -40.31 6.45
C ALA A 2 -48.77 -39.66 7.09
N SER A 3 -48.00 -40.40 7.90
CA SER A 3 -46.75 -39.90 8.53
C SER A 3 -45.56 -39.87 7.58
N GLU A 4 -45.56 -40.75 6.57
CA GLU A 4 -44.42 -40.97 5.67
C GLU A 4 -44.48 -39.97 4.51
N GLU A 5 -45.69 -39.69 4.01
CA GLU A 5 -45.96 -38.58 3.09
C GLU A 5 -45.63 -37.22 3.70
N ARG A 6 -45.94 -37.00 4.99
CA ARG A 6 -45.57 -35.76 5.70
C ARG A 6 -44.06 -35.56 5.79
N LEU A 7 -43.31 -36.63 6.09
CA LEU A 7 -41.85 -36.60 6.12
C LEU A 7 -41.26 -36.34 4.74
N LEU A 8 -41.84 -36.93 3.68
CA LEU A 8 -41.42 -36.68 2.31
C LEU A 8 -41.65 -35.23 1.87
N GLU A 9 -42.79 -34.64 2.24
CA GLU A 9 -43.11 -33.24 1.97
C GLU A 9 -42.12 -32.29 2.67
N GLU A 10 -41.79 -32.60 3.93
CA GLU A 10 -40.88 -31.80 4.75
C GLU A 10 -39.43 -31.92 4.25
N VAL A 11 -39.01 -33.10 3.81
CA VAL A 11 -37.72 -33.30 3.13
C VAL A 11 -37.64 -32.53 1.82
N ARG A 12 -38.71 -32.52 1.00
CA ARG A 12 -38.74 -31.73 -0.24
C ARG A 12 -38.62 -30.25 0.02
N ARG A 13 -39.37 -29.73 0.99
CA ARG A 13 -39.30 -28.32 1.38
C ARG A 13 -37.90 -27.93 1.87
N LEU A 14 -37.27 -28.77 2.69
CA LEU A 14 -35.90 -28.54 3.16
C LEU A 14 -34.89 -28.57 2.00
N LEU A 15 -35.05 -29.46 1.03
CA LEU A 15 -34.21 -29.52 -0.15
C LEU A 15 -34.35 -28.26 -1.02
N GLU A 16 -35.56 -27.74 -1.20
CA GLU A 16 -35.79 -26.48 -1.91
C GLU A 16 -35.16 -25.29 -1.17
N GLU A 17 -35.32 -25.23 0.15
CA GLU A 17 -34.76 -24.16 0.97
C GLU A 17 -33.21 -24.19 0.96
N ILE A 18 -32.62 -25.37 1.08
CA ILE A 18 -31.16 -25.56 1.00
C ILE A 18 -30.66 -25.17 -0.39
N SER A 19 -31.35 -25.61 -1.46
CA SER A 19 -30.95 -25.29 -2.84
C SER A 19 -31.00 -23.78 -3.11
N GLY A 20 -32.02 -23.08 -2.60
CA GLY A 20 -32.12 -21.62 -2.70
C GLY A 20 -30.98 -20.90 -1.98
N LYS A 21 -30.64 -21.33 -0.75
CA LYS A 21 -29.50 -20.79 0.01
C LYS A 21 -28.16 -21.04 -0.70
N LEU A 22 -28.02 -22.20 -1.35
CA LEU A 22 -26.80 -22.58 -2.08
C LEU A 22 -26.60 -21.68 -3.30
N GLN A 23 -27.65 -21.44 -4.08
CA GLN A 23 -27.62 -20.51 -5.20
C GLN A 23 -27.31 -19.07 -4.77
N GLU A 24 -27.87 -18.61 -3.65
CA GLU A 24 -27.58 -17.27 -3.13
C GLU A 24 -26.11 -17.14 -2.72
N LEU A 25 -25.54 -18.17 -2.09
CA LEU A 25 -24.12 -18.20 -1.73
C LEU A 25 -23.21 -18.26 -2.96
N GLU A 26 -23.54 -19.08 -3.96
CA GLU A 26 -22.79 -19.15 -5.22
C GLU A 26 -22.77 -17.80 -5.95
N GLU A 27 -23.90 -17.10 -6.00
CA GLU A 27 -24.00 -15.78 -6.63
C GLU A 27 -23.21 -14.72 -5.84
N ARG A 28 -23.22 -14.79 -4.51
CA ARG A 28 -22.39 -13.93 -3.67
C ARG A 28 -20.90 -14.21 -3.85
N ILE A 29 -20.50 -15.47 -3.96
CA ILE A 29 -19.12 -15.87 -4.24
C ILE A 29 -18.70 -15.37 -5.61
N ARG A 30 -19.50 -15.58 -6.65
CA ARG A 30 -19.22 -15.09 -8.01
C ARG A 30 -19.02 -13.58 -8.04
N LYS A 31 -19.87 -12.81 -7.33
CA LYS A 31 -19.70 -11.35 -7.19
C LYS A 31 -18.41 -10.95 -6.48
N LEU A 32 -17.96 -11.73 -5.49
CA LEU A 32 -16.69 -11.51 -4.81
C LEU A 32 -15.50 -11.88 -5.69
N GLU A 33 -15.60 -12.96 -6.46
CA GLU A 33 -14.59 -13.38 -7.45
C GLU A 33 -14.47 -12.35 -8.59
N ASP A 34 -15.60 -11.82 -9.08
CA ASP A 34 -15.63 -10.74 -10.07
C ASP A 34 -15.08 -9.41 -9.50
N ALA A 35 -15.30 -9.15 -8.20
CA ALA A 35 -14.71 -8.00 -7.50
C ALA A 35 -13.19 -8.15 -7.31
N ILE A 36 -12.69 -9.38 -7.16
CA ILE A 36 -11.28 -9.71 -7.00
C ILE A 36 -10.71 -10.16 -8.35
N SER A 37 -10.48 -9.21 -9.26
CA SER A 37 -9.86 -9.59 -10.54
C SER A 37 -8.43 -10.10 -10.30
N LEU A 38 -8.12 -11.31 -10.79
CA LEU A 38 -6.77 -11.91 -10.74
C LEU A 38 -5.70 -10.99 -11.35
N SER A 39 -6.07 -10.25 -12.41
CA SER A 39 -5.21 -9.23 -13.01
C SER A 39 -4.90 -8.05 -12.06
N ARG A 40 -5.84 -7.67 -11.18
CA ARG A 40 -5.63 -6.67 -10.12
C ARG A 40 -4.71 -7.21 -9.03
N ILE A 41 -4.89 -8.45 -8.57
CA ILE A 41 -3.98 -9.08 -7.61
C ILE A 41 -2.56 -9.16 -8.18
N ILE A 42 -2.41 -9.55 -9.45
CA ILE A 42 -1.11 -9.62 -10.12
C ILE A 42 -0.48 -8.22 -10.20
N SER A 43 -1.25 -7.19 -10.54
CA SER A 43 -0.78 -5.79 -10.59
C SER A 43 -0.32 -5.28 -9.21
N ILE A 44 -1.09 -5.54 -8.15
CA ILE A 44 -0.74 -5.18 -6.77
C ILE A 44 0.52 -5.93 -6.33
N THR A 45 0.56 -7.25 -6.53
CA THR A 45 1.71 -8.09 -6.18
C THR A 45 2.98 -7.64 -6.92
N TRP A 46 2.87 -7.31 -8.20
CA TRP A 46 3.99 -6.79 -9.00
C TRP A 46 4.53 -5.47 -8.44
N ARG A 47 3.63 -4.56 -8.05
CA ARG A 47 4.01 -3.27 -7.47
C ARG A 47 4.63 -3.40 -6.08
N ILE A 48 4.13 -4.32 -5.26
CA ILE A 48 4.75 -4.66 -3.96
C ILE A 48 6.16 -5.19 -4.19
N ALA A 49 6.33 -6.19 -5.06
CA ALA A 49 7.64 -6.76 -5.38
C ALA A 49 8.62 -5.71 -5.91
N ARG A 50 8.14 -4.75 -6.71
CA ARG A 50 8.95 -3.65 -7.23
C ARG A 50 9.34 -2.65 -6.13
N ALA A 51 8.43 -2.27 -5.25
CA ALA A 51 8.72 -1.40 -4.11
C ALA A 51 9.72 -2.05 -3.14
N GLU A 52 9.58 -3.35 -2.85
CA GLU A 52 10.51 -4.12 -2.05
C GLU A 52 11.89 -4.22 -2.72
N ALA A 53 11.94 -4.52 -4.02
CA ALA A 53 13.19 -4.58 -4.77
C ALA A 53 13.93 -3.22 -4.74
N SER A 54 13.22 -2.11 -4.89
CA SER A 54 13.80 -0.77 -4.78
C SER A 54 14.31 -0.49 -3.37
N ALA A 55 13.56 -0.83 -2.32
CA ALA A 55 14.03 -0.69 -0.93
C ALA A 55 15.28 -1.54 -0.65
N HIS A 56 15.33 -2.77 -1.17
CA HIS A 56 16.50 -3.65 -1.06
C HIS A 56 17.71 -3.13 -1.84
N ARG A 57 17.51 -2.49 -3.00
CA ARG A 57 18.60 -1.81 -3.73
C ARG A 57 19.14 -0.65 -2.91
N ILE A 58 18.29 0.22 -2.38
CA ILE A 58 18.70 1.35 -1.52
C ILE A 58 19.49 0.82 -0.31
N LEU A 59 19.03 -0.26 0.33
CA LEU A 59 19.75 -0.91 1.45
C LEU A 59 21.10 -1.50 1.03
N SER A 60 21.18 -2.13 -0.14
CA SER A 60 22.42 -2.70 -0.68
C SER A 60 23.43 -1.61 -1.03
N LEU A 61 22.95 -0.55 -1.66
CA LEU A 61 23.72 0.63 -2.03
C LEU A 61 24.24 1.38 -0.80
N ALA A 62 23.43 1.53 0.24
CA ALA A 62 23.84 2.15 1.50
C ALA A 62 24.96 1.37 2.23
N ARG A 63 25.13 0.07 1.94
CA ARG A 63 26.21 -0.77 2.50
C ARG A 63 27.50 -0.73 1.67
N ASN A 64 27.48 -0.09 0.50
CA ASN A 64 28.57 -0.09 -0.45
C ASN A 64 29.15 1.32 -0.58
N THR A 65 30.43 1.51 -0.22
CA THR A 65 31.08 2.84 -0.13
C THR A 65 31.34 3.54 -1.47
N LEU A 66 31.00 2.88 -2.59
CA LEU A 66 31.21 3.39 -3.96
C LEU A 66 29.96 3.99 -4.60
N VAL A 67 28.83 4.05 -3.89
CA VAL A 67 27.58 4.54 -4.47
C VAL A 67 27.52 6.06 -4.50
N SER A 68 27.18 6.61 -5.64
CA SER A 68 27.03 8.05 -5.82
C SER A 68 25.68 8.52 -5.27
N VAL A 69 25.65 9.69 -4.62
CA VAL A 69 24.41 10.34 -4.16
C VAL A 69 23.35 10.44 -5.28
N PRO A 70 23.69 10.75 -6.54
CA PRO A 70 22.74 10.72 -7.66
C PRO A 70 22.02 9.38 -7.89
N ASP A 71 22.72 8.25 -7.74
CA ASP A 71 22.11 6.93 -7.94
C ASP A 71 21.06 6.64 -6.86
N MET A 72 21.36 7.04 -5.62
CA MET A 72 20.43 6.91 -4.49
C MET A 72 19.20 7.80 -4.64
N GLU A 73 19.38 9.03 -5.14
CA GLU A 73 18.27 9.94 -5.44
C GLU A 73 17.34 9.39 -6.53
N LYS A 74 17.92 8.77 -7.56
CA LYS A 74 17.16 8.11 -8.62
C LYS A 74 16.35 6.95 -8.06
N ASP A 75 16.96 6.08 -7.26
CA ASP A 75 16.26 4.93 -6.68
C ASP A 75 15.14 5.37 -5.71
N LEU A 76 15.34 6.45 -4.95
CA LEU A 76 14.29 7.05 -4.12
C LEU A 76 13.14 7.61 -4.96
N ARG A 77 13.46 8.25 -6.09
CA ARG A 77 12.45 8.78 -7.01
C ARG A 77 11.62 7.65 -7.62
N ASP A 78 12.26 6.56 -8.03
CA ASP A 78 11.58 5.39 -8.57
C ASP A 78 10.70 4.74 -7.49
N TYR A 79 11.23 4.58 -6.27
CA TYR A 79 10.47 4.08 -5.12
C TYR A 79 9.20 4.89 -4.84
N PHE A 80 9.30 6.23 -4.72
CA PHE A 80 8.12 7.05 -4.45
C PHE A 80 7.14 7.11 -5.61
N THR A 81 7.63 7.01 -6.85
CA THR A 81 6.77 6.89 -8.04
C THR A 81 5.95 5.60 -8.00
N ASP A 82 6.61 4.48 -7.68
CA ASP A 82 5.96 3.17 -7.58
C ASP A 82 4.97 3.12 -6.41
N LEU A 83 5.34 3.70 -5.27
CA LEU A 83 4.48 3.81 -4.10
C LEU A 83 3.23 4.65 -4.40
N GLY A 84 3.38 5.80 -5.06
CA GLY A 84 2.26 6.65 -5.45
C GLY A 84 1.29 5.90 -6.34
N GLY A 85 1.81 5.24 -7.38
CA GLY A 85 0.99 4.41 -8.25
C GLY A 85 0.28 3.28 -7.49
N LEU A 86 0.96 2.57 -6.59
CA LEU A 86 0.38 1.50 -5.77
C LEU A 86 -0.76 2.03 -4.90
N VAL A 87 -0.57 3.16 -4.23
CA VAL A 87 -1.58 3.80 -3.37
C VAL A 87 -2.81 4.21 -4.18
N GLU A 88 -2.64 4.75 -5.39
CA GLU A 88 -3.76 5.12 -6.26
C GLU A 88 -4.60 3.90 -6.66
N VAL A 89 -3.95 2.80 -7.03
CA VAL A 89 -4.67 1.57 -7.38
C VAL A 89 -5.36 0.97 -6.16
N ILE A 90 -4.69 0.90 -5.00
CA ILE A 90 -5.34 0.41 -3.78
C ILE A 90 -6.55 1.30 -3.42
N ARG A 91 -6.44 2.62 -3.53
CA ARG A 91 -7.55 3.54 -3.26
C ARG A 91 -8.69 3.36 -4.24
N GLY A 92 -8.40 3.23 -5.54
CA GLY A 92 -9.42 3.03 -6.57
C GLY A 92 -10.15 1.70 -6.43
N GLU A 93 -9.47 0.66 -5.96
CA GLU A 93 -10.01 -0.70 -5.91
C GLU A 93 -10.63 -1.06 -4.56
N ALA A 94 -9.98 -0.70 -3.45
CA ALA A 94 -10.41 -1.05 -2.09
C ALA A 94 -11.16 0.10 -1.39
N GLY A 95 -11.21 1.30 -1.98
CA GLY A 95 -11.84 2.49 -1.40
C GLY A 95 -11.10 3.10 -0.21
N ALA A 96 -10.16 2.37 0.40
CA ALA A 96 -9.36 2.82 1.53
C ALA A 96 -7.91 2.31 1.43
N VAL A 97 -6.98 3.12 1.91
CA VAL A 97 -5.54 2.81 1.95
C VAL A 97 -5.14 2.57 3.39
N ASN A 98 -4.46 1.46 3.67
CA ASN A 98 -3.82 1.23 4.96
C ASN A 98 -2.54 2.09 5.07
N TRP A 99 -2.68 3.29 5.63
CA TRP A 99 -1.59 4.24 5.76
C TRP A 99 -0.49 3.79 6.72
N ASP A 100 -0.80 2.94 7.70
CA ASP A 100 0.21 2.44 8.63
C ASP A 100 1.18 1.48 7.92
N LEU A 101 0.66 0.67 6.99
CA LEU A 101 1.51 -0.15 6.13
C LEU A 101 2.38 0.71 5.21
N VAL A 102 1.80 1.75 4.58
CA VAL A 102 2.54 2.70 3.74
C VAL A 102 3.67 3.35 4.53
N LYS A 103 3.38 3.85 5.75
CA LYS A 103 4.38 4.44 6.65
C LYS A 103 5.47 3.45 7.03
N SER A 104 5.13 2.19 7.30
CA SER A 104 6.13 1.17 7.61
C SER A 104 7.09 0.97 6.43
N CYS A 105 6.57 0.89 5.20
CA CYS A 105 7.39 0.73 4.00
C CYS A 105 8.27 1.96 3.73
N THR A 106 7.73 3.17 3.82
CA THR A 106 8.49 4.41 3.59
C THR A 106 9.56 4.62 4.65
N SER A 107 9.29 4.21 5.89
CA SER A 107 10.26 4.28 6.98
C SER A 107 11.53 3.51 6.64
N VAL A 108 11.42 2.30 6.08
CA VAL A 108 12.58 1.51 5.63
C VAL A 108 13.40 2.28 4.59
N ALA A 109 12.74 2.90 3.61
CA ALA A 109 13.41 3.72 2.60
C ALA A 109 14.10 4.95 3.21
N ILE A 110 13.49 5.61 4.20
CA ILE A 110 14.05 6.75 4.93
C ILE A 110 15.30 6.33 5.72
N TYR A 111 15.26 5.21 6.44
CA TYR A 111 16.42 4.66 7.15
C TYR A 111 17.58 4.33 6.20
N ALA A 112 17.28 3.70 5.07
CA ALA A 112 18.28 3.33 4.09
C ALA A 112 18.92 4.57 3.45
N ALA A 113 18.11 5.58 3.09
CA ALA A 113 18.60 6.86 2.59
C ALA A 113 19.47 7.61 3.62
N LYS A 114 19.11 7.58 4.92
CA LYS A 114 19.96 8.13 5.99
C LYS A 114 21.30 7.43 6.06
N THR A 115 21.29 6.10 6.01
CA THR A 115 22.49 5.27 6.09
C THR A 115 23.43 5.58 4.91
N ALA A 116 22.87 5.87 3.75
CA ALA A 116 23.57 6.35 2.57
C ALA A 116 24.06 7.82 2.64
N GLY A 117 23.79 8.53 3.74
CA GLY A 117 24.21 9.92 3.93
C GLY A 117 23.32 10.96 3.26
N LEU A 118 22.13 10.59 2.75
CA LEU A 118 21.25 11.57 2.11
C LEU A 118 20.59 12.47 3.17
N PRO A 119 20.62 13.80 2.99
CA PRO A 119 19.88 14.71 3.85
C PRO A 119 18.37 14.55 3.65
N PHE A 120 17.61 14.65 4.74
CA PHE A 120 16.15 14.46 4.71
C PHE A 120 15.44 15.41 3.74
N ARG A 121 15.97 16.63 3.54
CA ARG A 121 15.41 17.60 2.61
C ARG A 121 15.27 17.05 1.18
N ILE A 122 16.20 16.23 0.73
CA ILE A 122 16.15 15.60 -0.59
C ILE A 122 14.99 14.60 -0.63
N ILE A 123 14.89 13.74 0.37
CA ILE A 123 13.79 12.77 0.52
C ILE A 123 12.43 13.48 0.55
N ALA A 124 12.31 14.53 1.37
CA ALA A 124 11.09 15.30 1.52
C ALA A 124 10.63 15.94 0.19
N ASN A 125 11.56 16.54 -0.55
CA ASN A 125 11.23 17.15 -1.85
C ASN A 125 10.85 16.09 -2.89
N ILE A 126 11.53 14.95 -2.95
CA ILE A 126 11.17 13.84 -3.85
C ILE A 126 9.80 13.27 -3.49
N ALA A 127 9.53 13.08 -2.20
CA ALA A 127 8.25 12.56 -1.71
C ALA A 127 7.10 13.48 -2.12
N ILE A 128 7.25 14.80 -2.00
CA ILE A 128 6.24 15.76 -2.47
C ILE A 128 6.11 15.73 -3.99
N ASP A 129 7.21 15.75 -4.73
CA ASP A 129 7.19 15.71 -6.20
C ASP A 129 6.49 14.45 -6.74
N LYS A 130 6.60 13.31 -6.04
CA LYS A 130 6.09 12.01 -6.52
C LYS A 130 4.77 11.56 -5.91
N LEU A 131 4.49 11.95 -4.67
CA LEU A 131 3.26 11.57 -3.98
C LEU A 131 2.25 12.71 -3.88
N GLY A 132 2.66 13.96 -4.12
CA GLY A 132 1.82 15.13 -3.96
C GLY A 132 1.19 15.19 -2.57
N GLU A 133 -0.14 15.35 -2.51
CA GLU A 133 -0.89 15.45 -1.26
C GLU A 133 -0.77 14.19 -0.38
N MET A 134 -0.53 13.03 -0.99
CA MET A 134 -0.39 11.75 -0.28
C MET A 134 0.90 11.68 0.53
N ALA A 135 1.89 12.53 0.22
CA ALA A 135 3.18 12.53 0.90
C ALA A 135 3.02 12.73 2.42
N ALA A 136 2.08 13.59 2.84
CA ALA A 136 1.81 13.89 4.25
C ALA A 136 1.37 12.65 5.05
N ALA A 137 0.60 11.74 4.43
CA ALA A 137 0.11 10.53 5.07
C ALA A 137 1.12 9.37 4.99
N ALA A 138 2.05 9.43 4.03
CA ALA A 138 3.02 8.38 3.76
C ALA A 138 4.27 8.45 4.65
N ILE A 139 4.59 9.58 5.28
CA ILE A 139 5.79 9.75 6.11
C ILE A 139 5.43 9.73 7.60
N ASP A 140 6.13 8.88 8.37
CA ASP A 140 5.96 8.78 9.82
C ASP A 140 6.80 9.84 10.56
N GLU A 141 6.13 10.63 11.39
CA GLU A 141 6.73 11.62 12.29
C GLU A 141 7.82 11.01 13.19
N ASN A 142 7.54 9.86 13.80
CA ASN A 142 8.43 9.24 14.77
C ASN A 142 9.74 8.82 14.10
N VAL A 143 9.66 8.38 12.84
CA VAL A 143 10.84 7.97 12.07
C VAL A 143 11.65 9.18 11.65
N VAL A 144 11.04 10.26 11.14
CA VAL A 144 11.80 11.46 10.79
C VAL A 144 12.49 12.05 12.03
N LYS A 145 11.77 12.18 13.14
CA LYS A 145 12.34 12.67 14.40
C LYS A 145 13.46 11.76 14.93
N GLY A 146 13.29 10.44 14.85
CA GLY A 146 14.28 9.49 15.35
C GLY A 146 15.53 9.38 14.48
N VAL A 147 15.39 9.50 13.16
CA VAL A 147 16.47 9.27 12.18
C VAL A 147 17.23 10.56 11.84
N TYR A 148 16.49 11.66 11.72
CA TYR A 148 17.02 12.94 11.25
C TYR A 148 16.92 14.06 12.30
N GLY A 149 15.96 13.98 13.21
CA GLY A 149 15.82 14.92 14.32
C GLY A 149 14.65 15.90 14.14
N LEU A 150 14.45 16.71 15.18
CA LEU A 150 13.32 17.66 15.26
C LEU A 150 13.37 18.76 14.19
N VAL A 151 14.57 19.23 13.83
CA VAL A 151 14.74 20.30 12.83
C VAL A 151 14.24 19.87 11.45
N ASP A 152 14.53 18.63 11.04
CA ASP A 152 14.08 18.07 9.77
C ASP A 152 12.58 17.78 9.79
N TRP A 153 12.02 17.40 10.94
CA TRP A 153 10.56 17.30 11.10
C TRP A 153 9.86 18.66 11.01
N ASP A 154 10.42 19.70 11.61
CA ASP A 154 9.87 21.06 11.50
C ASP A 154 9.99 21.61 10.07
N TYR A 155 11.02 21.22 9.34
CA TYR A 155 11.09 21.45 7.90
C TYR A 155 9.95 20.75 7.16
N TRP A 156 9.74 19.45 7.41
CA TRP A 156 8.66 18.68 6.79
C TRP A 156 7.28 19.30 6.99
N LYS A 157 6.94 19.64 8.24
CA LYS A 157 5.64 20.26 8.57
C LYS A 157 5.42 21.55 7.80
N ARG A 158 6.46 22.41 7.71
CA ARG A 158 6.37 23.66 6.94
C ARG A 158 6.19 23.39 5.45
N LEU A 159 6.90 22.41 4.92
CA LEU A 159 6.84 22.04 3.51
C LEU A 159 5.44 21.52 3.13
N ILE A 160 4.87 20.61 3.92
CA ILE A 160 3.50 20.11 3.72
C ILE A 160 2.45 21.21 3.93
N ALA A 161 2.63 22.10 4.90
CA ALA A 161 1.71 23.22 5.11
C ALA A 161 1.72 24.21 3.95
N GLY A 162 2.88 24.42 3.30
CA GLY A 162 3.00 25.22 2.09
C GLY A 162 2.39 24.55 0.86
N PHE A 163 2.47 23.23 0.77
CA PHE A 163 1.92 22.44 -0.34
C PHE A 163 0.39 22.29 -0.30
N LYS A 164 -0.24 22.41 0.88
CA LYS A 164 -1.70 22.37 1.07
C LYS A 164 -2.44 23.68 0.76
N ARG A 165 -1.74 24.74 0.33
CA ARG A 165 -2.39 26.01 -0.08
C ARG A 165 -2.60 26.00 -1.60
N PRO A 166 -3.85 26.19 -2.08
CA PRO A 166 -4.15 26.29 -3.52
C PRO A 166 -3.48 27.50 -4.17
#